data_AF-A0A540KGX6-F1
#
_entry.id   AF-A0A540KGX6-F1
#
_cell.length_a   1.000
_cell.length_b   1.000
_cell.length_c   1.000
_cell.angle_alpha   90.00
_cell.angle_beta   90.00
_cell.angle_gamma   90.00
#
_symmetry.space_group_name_H-M   'P 1'
#
loop_
_entity.id
_entity.type
_entity.pdbx_description
1 polymer ?
#
loop_
_entity_poly.entity_id
_entity_poly.type
_entity_poly.pdbx_seq_one_letter_code
_entity_poly.pdbx_strand_id
1 'polypeptide(L)'
;MAASMMSNFDGSLDALSMESSRKKRRKTGVVEEDQNRSLETGVRWRSETEQRIYSTKLVAALRQVRRRSSTSSAAVAKVAGGGRDVKEAADRVLATAAKGTTRWSRAILTARLRISKTIHKRRKARVTGDNRLKKTEVRRERIMLPVVQKKVRVLSRLVPGCRKTSLPNLLEETTDYIAALEMQVRAMAALAELLSGSPVNRPGSSVNS
;
A
#
# COMPACT_ATOMS: atom_id res chain seq x y z
N MET A 1 -20.06 -70.27 -40.18
CA MET A 1 -21.32 -69.70 -40.70
C MET A 1 -21.81 -68.65 -39.73
N ALA A 2 -22.30 -67.54 -40.28
CA ALA A 2 -22.58 -66.27 -39.61
C ALA A 2 -23.81 -66.29 -38.69
N ALA A 3 -23.80 -65.39 -37.69
CA ALA A 3 -24.89 -64.48 -37.28
C ALA A 3 -24.44 -63.76 -35.98
N SER A 4 -24.34 -62.42 -35.89
CA SER A 4 -25.43 -61.42 -35.94
C SER A 4 -26.34 -61.56 -34.69
N MET A 5 -26.74 -60.58 -33.89
CA MET A 5 -26.67 -59.11 -33.81
C MET A 5 -27.34 -58.74 -32.45
N MET A 6 -26.95 -57.60 -31.85
CA MET A 6 -27.81 -56.63 -31.13
C MET A 6 -28.53 -57.05 -29.82
N SER A 7 -28.20 -56.40 -28.68
CA SER A 7 -28.89 -55.24 -28.05
C SER A 7 -30.08 -55.68 -27.17
N ASN A 8 -30.32 -55.28 -25.92
CA ASN A 8 -30.32 -54.00 -25.21
C ASN A 8 -30.28 -54.31 -23.69
N PHE A 9 -29.55 -53.58 -22.85
CA PHE A 9 -29.99 -52.35 -22.14
C PHE A 9 -31.30 -52.48 -21.35
N ASP A 10 -31.18 -52.58 -20.02
CA ASP A 10 -31.84 -51.76 -18.97
C ASP A 10 -31.37 -52.30 -17.60
N GLY A 11 -31.04 -51.56 -16.55
CA GLY A 11 -31.18 -50.15 -16.22
C GLY A 11 -30.77 -49.98 -14.74
N SER A 12 -30.88 -48.74 -14.25
CA SER A 12 -30.80 -48.32 -12.83
C SER A 12 -29.39 -47.96 -12.33
N LEU A 13 -29.03 -46.66 -12.42
CA LEU A 13 -29.10 -45.65 -11.34
C LEU A 13 -28.00 -45.90 -10.29
N ASP A 14 -27.09 -44.99 -9.97
CA ASP A 14 -27.25 -43.55 -9.83
C ASP A 14 -25.88 -42.86 -9.70
N ALA A 15 -25.86 -41.61 -10.16
CA ALA A 15 -25.16 -40.47 -9.56
C ALA A 15 -23.66 -40.59 -9.20
N LEU A 16 -22.82 -39.81 -9.89
CA LEU A 16 -22.37 -38.49 -9.39
C LEU A 16 -21.26 -37.87 -10.26
N SER A 17 -21.59 -36.71 -10.83
CA SER A 17 -20.80 -35.48 -10.71
C SER A 17 -19.47 -35.35 -11.49
N MET A 18 -19.60 -34.93 -12.74
CA MET A 18 -19.07 -33.67 -13.28
C MET A 18 -17.74 -33.10 -12.70
N GLU A 19 -16.79 -32.95 -13.65
CA GLU A 19 -16.11 -31.69 -13.99
C GLU A 19 -14.58 -31.66 -13.89
N SER A 20 -14.01 -31.91 -15.07
CA SER A 20 -12.84 -31.32 -15.72
C SER A 20 -11.99 -30.33 -14.90
N SER A 21 -10.78 -30.79 -14.54
CA SER A 21 -9.71 -29.95 -14.01
C SER A 21 -8.87 -29.36 -15.15
N ARG A 22 -9.43 -28.44 -15.94
CA ARG A 22 -8.63 -27.64 -16.89
C ARG A 22 -7.89 -26.54 -16.14
N LYS A 23 -6.58 -26.78 -15.96
CA LYS A 23 -5.57 -25.88 -15.38
C LYS A 23 -5.50 -24.58 -16.20
N LYS A 24 -6.34 -23.60 -15.85
CA LYS A 24 -6.41 -22.28 -16.49
C LYS A 24 -5.18 -21.44 -16.08
N ARG A 25 -4.07 -21.61 -16.80
CA ARG A 25 -2.95 -20.64 -16.86
C ARG A 25 -3.55 -19.29 -17.27
N ARG A 26 -3.50 -18.31 -16.37
CA ARG A 26 -3.79 -16.92 -16.74
C ARG A 26 -2.64 -16.45 -17.65
N LYS A 27 -2.94 -16.27 -18.94
CA LYS A 27 -2.14 -15.53 -19.91
C LYS A 27 -2.19 -14.06 -19.48
N THR A 28 -1.09 -13.56 -18.91
CA THR A 28 -0.91 -12.13 -18.66
C THR A 28 -0.72 -11.46 -20.03
N GLY A 29 -1.78 -10.81 -20.52
CA GLY A 29 -1.71 -9.99 -21.72
C GLY A 29 -1.16 -8.61 -21.38
N VAL A 30 -0.16 -8.20 -22.19
CA VAL A 30 0.14 -6.83 -22.62
C VAL A 30 0.58 -5.82 -21.54
N VAL A 31 1.83 -5.34 -21.71
CA VAL A 31 2.63 -4.50 -20.80
C VAL A 31 2.60 -3.00 -21.19
N GLU A 32 1.67 -2.60 -22.07
CA GLU A 32 1.66 -1.27 -22.70
C GLU A 32 0.79 -0.22 -21.97
N GLU A 33 -0.17 -0.64 -21.12
CA GLU A 33 -1.07 0.30 -20.42
C GLU A 33 -0.49 0.95 -19.15
N ASP A 34 0.56 0.37 -18.54
CA ASP A 34 1.08 0.83 -17.25
C ASP A 34 1.83 2.16 -17.36
N GLN A 35 2.47 2.46 -18.50
CA GLN A 35 3.31 3.65 -18.65
C GLN A 35 2.49 4.95 -18.73
N ASN A 36 1.36 4.94 -19.46
CA ASN A 36 0.54 6.13 -19.63
C ASN A 36 -0.26 6.49 -18.37
N ARG A 37 -0.76 5.49 -17.64
CA ARG A 37 -1.47 5.69 -16.36
C ARG A 37 -0.61 6.36 -15.29
N SER A 38 0.70 6.23 -15.37
CA SER A 38 1.63 6.65 -14.31
C SER A 38 2.07 8.11 -14.40
N LEU A 39 2.23 8.63 -15.62
CA LEU A 39 2.37 10.08 -15.82
C LEU A 39 1.08 10.79 -15.36
N GLU A 40 -0.07 10.21 -15.67
CA GLU A 40 -1.37 10.70 -15.20
C GLU A 40 -1.49 10.66 -13.67
N THR A 41 -0.92 9.66 -12.97
CA THR A 41 -1.00 9.62 -11.50
C THR A 41 -0.15 10.72 -10.85
N GLY A 42 1.01 11.06 -11.42
CA GLY A 42 1.79 12.21 -10.97
C GLY A 42 1.07 13.54 -11.15
N VAL A 43 0.30 13.69 -12.23
CA VAL A 43 -0.58 14.86 -12.47
C VAL A 43 -1.77 14.84 -11.50
N ARG A 44 -2.32 13.66 -11.23
CA ARG A 44 -3.47 13.45 -10.35
C ARG A 44 -3.24 14.03 -8.95
N TRP A 45 -2.08 13.79 -8.33
CA TRP A 45 -1.76 14.33 -6.99
C TRP A 45 -1.57 15.85 -6.95
N ARG A 46 -1.41 16.49 -8.12
CA ARG A 46 -1.36 17.96 -8.24
C ARG A 46 -2.72 18.58 -8.53
N SER A 47 -3.73 17.79 -8.85
CA SER A 47 -5.08 18.27 -9.12
C SER A 47 -5.77 18.81 -7.87
N GLU A 48 -6.48 19.92 -8.03
CA GLU A 48 -7.26 20.54 -6.96
C GLU A 48 -8.40 19.62 -6.46
N THR A 49 -9.01 18.84 -7.37
CA THR A 49 -10.09 17.92 -7.01
C THR A 49 -9.62 16.82 -6.07
N GLU A 50 -8.47 16.23 -6.35
CA GLU A 50 -7.84 15.19 -5.51
C GLU A 50 -7.38 15.79 -4.18
N GLN A 51 -6.86 17.01 -4.17
CA GLN A 51 -6.53 17.72 -2.94
C GLN A 51 -7.77 17.91 -2.03
N ARG A 52 -8.93 18.29 -2.60
CA ARG A 52 -10.20 18.43 -1.85
C ARG A 52 -10.71 17.08 -1.34
N ILE A 53 -10.63 16.02 -2.14
CA ILE A 53 -11.01 14.66 -1.72
C ILE A 53 -10.10 14.17 -0.59
N TYR A 54 -8.80 14.44 -0.71
CA TYR A 54 -7.82 14.09 0.31
C TYR A 54 -8.08 14.84 1.62
N SER A 55 -8.25 16.16 1.56
CA SER A 55 -8.42 17.00 2.75
C SER A 55 -9.69 16.64 3.54
N THR A 56 -10.81 16.42 2.85
CA THR A 56 -12.07 15.99 3.48
C THR A 56 -11.92 14.66 4.21
N LYS A 57 -11.28 13.67 3.57
CA LYS A 57 -10.99 12.36 4.20
C LYS A 57 -9.99 12.47 5.35
N LEU A 58 -8.99 13.35 5.23
CA LEU A 58 -7.99 13.57 6.26
C LEU A 58 -8.64 14.11 7.53
N VAL A 59 -9.50 15.13 7.43
CA VAL A 59 -10.23 15.68 8.59
C VAL A 59 -11.10 14.60 9.25
N ALA A 60 -11.80 13.78 8.46
CA ALA A 60 -12.59 12.67 8.98
C ALA A 60 -11.73 11.66 9.76
N ALA A 61 -10.57 11.27 9.21
CA ALA A 61 -9.64 10.35 9.85
C ALA A 61 -9.02 10.93 11.13
N LEU A 62 -8.64 12.22 11.13
CA LEU A 62 -8.09 12.89 12.32
C LEU A 62 -9.12 12.98 13.46
N ARG A 63 -10.39 13.22 13.14
CA ARG A 63 -11.49 13.16 14.12
C ARG A 63 -11.61 11.76 14.74
N GLN A 64 -11.44 10.70 13.95
CA GLN A 64 -11.43 9.33 14.47
C GLN A 64 -10.23 9.05 15.38
N VAL A 65 -9.03 9.52 15.00
CA VAL A 65 -7.83 9.41 15.85
C VAL A 65 -8.08 10.09 17.19
N ARG A 66 -8.59 11.34 17.18
CA ARG A 66 -8.91 12.07 18.41
C ARG A 66 -9.90 11.32 19.30
N ARG A 67 -10.97 10.74 18.74
CA ARG A 67 -11.95 9.94 19.50
C ARG A 67 -11.34 8.68 20.12
N ARG A 68 -10.43 8.01 19.41
CA ARG A 68 -9.71 6.82 19.93
C ARG A 68 -8.70 7.19 21.01
N SER A 69 -8.09 8.37 20.91
CA SER A 69 -7.20 8.91 21.94
C SER A 69 -7.97 9.34 23.20
N SER A 70 -9.24 9.74 23.10
CA SER A 70 -10.08 10.08 24.28
C SER A 70 -10.63 8.86 25.02
N THR A 71 -10.77 7.70 24.36
CA THR A 71 -11.25 6.46 25.00
C THR A 71 -10.11 5.57 25.54
N SER A 72 -8.87 5.83 25.12
CA SER A 72 -7.68 5.24 25.73
C SER A 72 -7.22 6.13 26.89
N SER A 73 -6.75 5.56 28.00
CA SER A 73 -6.33 6.38 29.14
C SER A 73 -5.27 7.40 28.69
N ALA A 74 -5.48 8.68 29.03
CA ALA A 74 -4.68 9.79 28.53
C ALA A 74 -3.17 9.63 28.84
N ALA A 75 -2.83 8.93 29.93
CA ALA A 75 -1.46 8.57 30.29
C ALA A 75 -0.82 7.58 29.29
N VAL A 76 -1.55 6.57 28.80
CA VAL A 76 -1.06 5.62 27.80
C VAL A 76 -0.99 6.29 26.41
N ALA A 77 -1.94 7.17 26.09
CA ALA A 77 -1.94 7.92 24.83
C ALA A 77 -0.77 8.92 24.70
N LYS A 78 -0.35 9.56 25.80
CA LYS A 78 0.82 10.48 25.80
C LYS A 78 2.16 9.75 25.72
N VAL A 79 2.28 8.58 26.35
CA VAL A 79 3.48 7.72 26.25
C VAL A 79 3.54 7.02 24.88
N ALA A 80 2.40 6.75 24.25
CA ALA A 80 2.27 6.06 22.97
C ALA A 80 1.88 6.97 21.79
N GLY A 81 2.64 8.04 21.55
CA GLY A 81 2.83 8.53 20.17
C GLY A 81 1.59 8.99 19.39
N GLY A 82 0.77 9.90 19.93
CA GLY A 82 -0.32 10.54 19.17
C GLY A 82 0.12 11.13 17.82
N GLY A 83 1.35 11.64 17.70
CA GLY A 83 1.91 12.07 16.41
C GLY A 83 2.11 10.93 15.39
N ARG A 84 2.38 9.70 15.85
CA ARG A 84 2.47 8.51 14.98
C ARG A 84 1.10 8.10 14.45
N ASP A 85 0.06 8.20 15.27
CA ASP A 85 -1.31 7.89 14.83
C ASP A 85 -1.83 8.91 13.82
N VAL A 86 -1.51 10.20 14.03
CA VAL A 86 -1.81 11.28 13.06
C VAL A 86 -1.09 11.03 11.75
N LYS A 87 0.23 10.76 11.80
CA LYS A 87 1.02 10.44 10.60
C LYS A 87 0.44 9.22 9.88
N GLU A 88 0.13 8.17 10.62
CA GLU A 88 -0.39 6.95 10.00
C GLU A 88 -1.79 7.15 9.41
N ALA A 89 -2.64 7.94 10.06
CA ALA A 89 -3.94 8.30 9.51
C ALA A 89 -3.77 9.06 8.18
N ALA A 90 -2.84 10.01 8.12
CA ALA A 90 -2.53 10.75 6.89
C ALA A 90 -2.01 9.83 5.78
N ASP A 91 -1.05 8.95 6.08
CA ASP A 91 -0.47 7.99 5.13
C ASP A 91 -1.53 6.99 4.64
N ARG A 92 -2.45 6.54 5.51
CA ARG A 92 -3.57 5.68 5.13
C ARG A 92 -4.55 6.39 4.22
N VAL A 93 -4.96 7.61 4.56
CA VAL A 93 -5.87 8.39 3.72
C VAL A 93 -5.23 8.59 2.35
N LEU A 94 -3.94 8.92 2.30
CA LEU A 94 -3.18 9.06 1.05
C LEU A 94 -3.22 7.76 0.24
N ALA A 95 -2.92 6.62 0.86
CA ALA A 95 -2.94 5.32 0.19
C ALA A 95 -4.36 4.90 -0.28
N THR A 96 -5.40 5.22 0.48
CA THR A 96 -6.79 4.95 0.07
C THR A 96 -7.26 5.87 -1.06
N ALA A 97 -6.83 7.13 -1.08
CA ALA A 97 -7.08 8.06 -2.17
C ALA A 97 -6.42 7.55 -3.47
N ALA A 98 -5.23 6.95 -3.36
CA ALA A 98 -4.57 6.27 -4.47
C ALA A 98 -5.33 5.02 -4.99
N LYS A 99 -6.40 4.58 -4.31
CA LYS A 99 -7.20 3.38 -4.65
C LYS A 99 -6.39 2.08 -4.73
N GLY A 100 -5.18 2.05 -4.15
CA GLY A 100 -4.30 0.89 -4.26
C GLY A 100 -3.78 0.65 -5.69
N THR A 101 -3.82 1.64 -6.59
CA THR A 101 -3.30 1.45 -7.95
C THR A 101 -1.79 1.29 -7.94
N THR A 102 -1.11 2.16 -7.20
CA THR A 102 0.36 2.22 -7.09
C THR A 102 0.92 1.19 -6.11
N ARG A 103 2.20 0.82 -6.27
CA ARG A 103 2.83 -0.16 -5.38
C ARG A 103 3.07 0.42 -4.00
N TRP A 104 3.39 1.72 -3.89
CA TRP A 104 3.55 2.37 -2.60
C TRP A 104 2.23 2.41 -1.81
N SER A 105 1.08 2.65 -2.46
CA SER A 105 -0.21 2.69 -1.77
C SER A 105 -0.62 1.31 -1.25
N ARG A 106 -0.45 0.26 -2.07
CA ARG A 106 -0.63 -1.14 -1.61
C ARG A 106 0.29 -1.50 -0.46
N ALA A 107 1.54 -1.02 -0.49
CA ALA A 107 2.51 -1.28 0.56
C ALA A 107 2.10 -0.63 1.90
N ILE A 108 1.57 0.60 1.88
CA ILE A 108 1.06 1.28 3.06
C ILE A 108 -0.15 0.54 3.64
N LEU A 109 -1.14 0.21 2.81
CA LEU A 109 -2.35 -0.50 3.25
C LEU A 109 -2.05 -1.87 3.87
N THR A 110 -1.04 -2.57 3.35
CA THR A 110 -0.65 -3.91 3.84
C THR A 110 0.39 -3.89 4.96
N ALA A 111 1.00 -2.74 5.29
CA ALA A 111 2.08 -2.65 6.27
C ALA A 111 1.66 -3.14 7.66
N ARG A 112 0.49 -2.71 8.16
CA ARG A 112 -0.04 -3.16 9.46
C ARG A 112 -0.37 -4.64 9.49
N LEU A 113 -0.90 -5.19 8.40
CA LEU A 113 -1.21 -6.62 8.28
C LEU A 113 0.07 -7.47 8.36
N ARG A 114 1.17 -7.02 7.74
CA ARG A 114 2.46 -7.70 7.81
C ARG A 114 3.09 -7.63 9.19
N ILE A 115 3.04 -6.46 9.84
CA ILE A 115 3.54 -6.30 11.22
C ILE A 115 2.74 -7.18 12.18
N SER A 116 1.41 -7.14 12.09
CA SER A 116 0.52 -7.97 12.89
C SER A 116 0.79 -9.47 12.67
N LYS A 117 0.80 -9.95 11.42
CA LYS A 117 1.09 -11.37 11.11
C LYS A 117 2.47 -11.81 11.61
N THR A 118 3.47 -10.93 11.52
CA THR A 118 4.83 -11.23 12.02
C THR A 118 4.85 -11.32 13.55
N ILE A 119 4.16 -10.42 14.25
CA ILE A 119 4.02 -10.48 15.71
C ILE A 119 3.25 -11.74 16.13
N HIS A 120 2.13 -12.05 15.48
CA HIS A 120 1.34 -13.26 15.76
C HIS A 120 2.16 -14.55 15.52
N LYS A 121 2.93 -14.61 14.42
CA LYS A 121 3.83 -15.75 14.14
C LYS A 121 4.91 -15.90 15.21
N ARG A 122 5.51 -14.79 15.67
CA ARG A 122 6.52 -14.79 16.74
C ARG A 122 5.94 -15.16 18.10
N ARG A 123 4.69 -14.78 18.40
CA ARG A 123 3.98 -15.18 19.63
C ARG A 123 3.66 -16.68 19.64
N LYS A 124 3.20 -17.23 18.50
CA LYS A 124 2.98 -18.69 18.37
C LYS A 124 4.29 -19.48 18.48
N ALA A 125 5.38 -18.97 17.91
CA ALA A 125 6.69 -19.59 18.01
C ALA A 125 7.34 -19.50 19.41
N ARG A 126 6.81 -18.67 20.32
CA ARG A 126 7.28 -18.58 21.72
C ARG A 126 6.73 -19.68 22.63
N VAL A 127 5.76 -20.48 22.16
CA VAL A 127 5.15 -21.59 22.93
C VAL A 127 5.88 -22.92 22.68
N THR A 128 6.79 -23.00 21.71
CA THR A 128 7.60 -24.19 21.45
C THR A 128 9.06 -23.86 21.75
N GLY A 129 9.65 -24.65 22.65
CA GLY A 129 10.97 -24.48 23.23
C GLY A 129 12.11 -24.38 22.21
N ASP A 130 13.24 -23.92 22.75
CA ASP A 130 14.56 -23.73 22.16
C ASP A 130 14.78 -24.27 20.75
N ASN A 131 15.13 -23.37 19.84
CA ASN A 131 15.92 -23.71 18.67
C ASN A 131 16.95 -22.61 18.44
N ARG A 132 18.05 -22.68 19.20
CA ARG A 132 19.31 -21.97 18.92
C ARG A 132 19.92 -22.52 17.63
N LEU A 133 19.37 -22.14 16.49
CA LEU A 133 20.02 -22.39 15.21
C LEU A 133 21.16 -21.39 15.06
N LYS A 134 22.38 -21.92 15.24
CA LYS A 134 23.67 -21.27 14.98
C LYS A 134 23.59 -20.59 13.61
N LYS A 135 23.56 -19.25 13.62
CA LYS A 135 23.62 -18.46 12.40
C LYS A 135 25.06 -18.50 11.92
N THR A 136 25.30 -19.27 10.85
CA THR A 136 26.51 -19.13 10.03
C THR A 136 26.58 -17.66 9.62
N GLU A 137 27.55 -16.94 10.19
CA GLU A 137 27.92 -15.61 9.73
C GLU A 137 28.54 -15.76 8.35
N VAL A 138 27.68 -15.80 7.33
CA VAL A 138 28.12 -15.46 5.98
C VAL A 138 28.51 -14.00 6.05
N ARG A 139 29.81 -13.77 6.29
CA ARG A 139 30.50 -12.50 6.16
C ARG A 139 30.16 -12.01 4.76
N ARG A 140 29.12 -11.17 4.65
CA ARG A 140 28.78 -10.49 3.40
C ARG A 140 29.96 -9.59 3.12
N GLU A 141 30.90 -10.08 2.32
CA GLU A 141 31.87 -9.24 1.67
C GLU A 141 31.11 -8.05 1.11
N ARG A 142 31.54 -6.85 1.54
CA ARG A 142 30.96 -5.61 1.09
C ARG A 142 31.39 -5.45 -0.36
N ILE A 143 30.76 -6.18 -1.27
CA ILE A 143 30.87 -5.94 -2.71
C ILE A 143 30.55 -4.47 -2.87
N MET A 144 31.59 -3.70 -3.19
CA MET A 144 31.55 -2.26 -3.36
C MET A 144 30.61 -1.97 -4.51
N LEU A 145 29.32 -1.84 -4.20
CA LEU A 145 28.35 -1.53 -5.23
C LEU A 145 28.73 -0.16 -5.83
N PRO A 146 28.65 -0.01 -7.16
CA PRO A 146 28.77 1.28 -7.82
C PRO A 146 27.93 2.34 -7.10
N VAL A 147 28.40 3.60 -7.10
CA VAL A 147 27.74 4.72 -6.41
C VAL A 147 26.25 4.82 -6.77
N VAL A 148 25.93 4.61 -8.05
CA VAL A 148 24.54 4.58 -8.55
C VAL A 148 23.73 3.49 -7.85
N GLN A 149 24.22 2.26 -7.76
CA GLN A 149 23.52 1.17 -7.08
C GLN A 149 23.33 1.41 -5.57
N LYS A 150 24.29 2.09 -4.92
CA LYS A 150 24.12 2.53 -3.51
C LYS A 150 22.95 3.52 -3.39
N LYS A 151 22.87 4.52 -4.27
CA LYS A 151 21.77 5.50 -4.29
C LYS A 151 20.42 4.84 -4.60
N VAL A 152 20.36 3.93 -5.58
CA VAL A 152 19.16 3.13 -5.90
C VAL A 152 18.70 2.29 -4.70
N ARG A 153 19.64 1.70 -3.95
CA ARG A 153 19.33 0.97 -2.72
C ARG A 153 18.75 1.87 -1.63
N VAL A 154 19.23 3.12 -1.50
CA VAL A 154 18.66 4.08 -0.55
C VAL A 154 17.25 4.46 -0.98
N LEU A 155 17.08 4.83 -2.24
CA LEU A 155 15.79 5.26 -2.79
C LEU A 155 14.71 4.16 -2.65
N SER A 156 15.06 2.92 -2.98
CA SER A 156 14.16 1.76 -2.83
C SER A 156 13.74 1.44 -1.38
N ARG A 157 14.46 1.96 -0.38
CA ARG A 157 14.08 1.86 1.04
C ARG A 157 13.20 3.00 1.50
N LEU A 158 13.28 4.16 0.85
CA LEU A 158 12.47 5.34 1.16
C LEU A 158 11.06 5.21 0.60
N VAL A 159 10.93 4.73 -0.65
CA VAL A 159 9.62 4.55 -1.28
C VAL A 159 8.97 3.26 -0.78
N PRO A 160 7.74 3.31 -0.21
CA PRO A 160 7.04 2.12 0.26
C PRO A 160 6.92 1.06 -0.84
N GLY A 161 7.21 -0.20 -0.51
CA GLY A 161 7.06 -1.32 -1.44
C GLY A 161 8.13 -1.47 -2.53
N CYS A 162 9.12 -0.58 -2.63
CA CYS A 162 10.06 -0.56 -3.76
C CYS A 162 11.42 -1.24 -3.52
N ARG A 163 11.60 -1.98 -2.41
CA ARG A 163 12.91 -2.58 -2.03
C ARG A 163 13.53 -3.59 -3.02
N LYS A 164 12.76 -4.11 -3.97
CA LYS A 164 13.17 -5.18 -4.90
C LYS A 164 12.67 -4.93 -6.33
N THR A 165 12.55 -3.67 -6.73
CA THR A 165 12.09 -3.30 -8.09
C THR A 165 13.25 -3.02 -9.03
N SER A 166 12.95 -3.12 -10.33
CA SER A 166 13.76 -2.56 -11.41
C SER A 166 13.90 -1.04 -11.22
N LEU A 167 14.99 -0.47 -11.74
CA LEU A 167 15.27 0.96 -11.65
C LEU A 167 14.19 1.84 -12.30
N PRO A 168 13.69 1.55 -13.52
CA PRO A 168 12.65 2.38 -14.15
C PRO A 168 11.39 2.49 -13.29
N ASN A 169 10.83 1.36 -12.86
CA ASN A 169 9.64 1.33 -12.02
C ASN A 169 9.87 1.97 -10.63
N LEU A 170 11.11 1.91 -10.12
CA LEU A 170 11.46 2.62 -8.88
C LEU A 170 11.35 4.13 -9.07
N LEU A 171 11.91 4.67 -10.15
CA LEU A 171 11.89 6.11 -10.41
C LEU A 171 10.46 6.60 -10.64
N GLU A 172 9.68 5.84 -11.38
CA GLU A 172 8.26 6.09 -11.62
C GLU A 172 7.43 6.11 -10.32
N GLU A 173 7.55 5.10 -9.46
CA GLU A 173 6.88 5.10 -8.16
C GLU A 173 7.41 6.22 -7.23
N THR A 174 8.67 6.64 -7.42
CA THR A 174 9.27 7.74 -6.66
C THR A 174 8.63 9.07 -7.04
N THR A 175 8.52 9.37 -8.34
CA THR A 175 7.95 10.64 -8.81
C THR A 175 6.49 10.78 -8.37
N ASP A 176 5.70 9.71 -8.47
CA ASP A 176 4.32 9.68 -7.98
C ASP A 176 4.24 9.88 -6.46
N TYR A 177 5.09 9.18 -5.70
CA TYR A 177 5.09 9.29 -4.24
C TYR A 177 5.55 10.68 -3.75
N ILE A 178 6.48 11.34 -4.44
CA ILE A 178 6.84 12.73 -4.14
C ILE A 178 5.62 13.65 -4.30
N ALA A 179 4.92 13.57 -5.44
CA ALA A 179 3.75 14.40 -5.68
C ALA A 179 2.64 14.16 -4.64
N ALA A 180 2.43 12.90 -4.25
CA ALA A 180 1.49 12.50 -3.21
C ALA A 180 1.87 13.09 -1.83
N LEU A 181 3.16 13.04 -1.47
CA LEU A 181 3.67 13.61 -0.22
C LEU A 181 3.56 15.14 -0.20
N GLU A 182 3.88 15.82 -1.30
CA GLU A 182 3.72 17.27 -1.41
C GLU A 182 2.27 17.69 -1.17
N MET A 183 1.30 16.99 -1.76
CA MET A 183 -0.12 17.25 -1.54
C MET A 183 -0.52 17.02 -0.08
N GLN A 184 -0.05 15.93 0.55
CA GLN A 184 -0.27 15.66 1.97
C GLN A 184 0.28 16.78 2.85
N VAL A 185 1.50 17.26 2.59
CA VAL A 185 2.13 18.36 3.34
C VAL A 185 1.33 19.65 3.17
N ARG A 186 0.94 20.03 1.94
CA ARG A 186 0.11 21.22 1.70
C ARG A 186 -1.21 21.17 2.48
N ALA A 187 -1.90 20.03 2.45
CA ALA A 187 -3.17 19.86 3.15
C ALA A 187 -3.00 19.87 4.68
N MET A 188 -1.97 19.23 5.22
CA MET A 188 -1.70 19.24 6.66
C MET A 188 -1.28 20.63 7.16
N ALA A 189 -0.50 21.38 6.37
CA ALA A 189 -0.13 22.76 6.67
C ALA A 189 -1.36 23.68 6.73
N ALA A 190 -2.24 23.63 5.71
CA ALA A 190 -3.48 24.40 5.70
C ALA A 190 -4.37 24.08 6.92
N LEU A 191 -4.45 22.82 7.34
CA LEU A 191 -5.18 22.46 8.56
C LEU A 191 -4.51 23.02 9.83
N ALA A 192 -3.18 23.01 9.91
CA ALA A 192 -2.46 23.56 11.05
C ALA A 192 -2.64 25.09 11.14
N GLU A 193 -2.63 25.79 10.01
CA GLU A 193 -2.89 27.24 9.95
C GLU A 193 -4.30 27.59 10.44
N LEU A 194 -5.31 26.87 9.95
CA LEU A 194 -6.70 27.04 10.38
C LEU A 194 -6.89 26.76 11.89
N LEU A 195 -6.17 25.77 12.44
CA LEU A 195 -6.22 25.45 13.87
C LEU A 195 -5.41 26.40 14.74
N SER A 196 -4.40 27.06 14.18
CA SER A 196 -3.56 28.05 14.88
C SER A 196 -4.18 29.45 14.90
N GLY A 197 -5.32 29.64 14.23
CA GLY A 197 -6.03 30.93 14.18
C GLY A 197 -5.41 31.97 13.25
N SER A 198 -4.56 31.57 12.30
CA SER A 198 -3.94 32.49 11.33
C SER A 198 -4.85 32.67 10.11
N PRO A 199 -5.35 33.88 9.80
CA PRO A 199 -6.10 34.11 8.58
C PRO A 199 -5.20 34.02 7.34
N VAL A 200 -5.73 33.42 6.28
CA VAL A 200 -5.05 33.33 4.98
C VAL A 200 -5.02 34.74 4.36
N ASN A 201 -3.85 35.35 4.24
CA ASN A 201 -3.66 36.42 3.27
C ASN A 201 -3.65 35.75 1.89
N ARG A 202 -4.83 35.65 1.27
CA ARG A 202 -4.96 35.31 -0.16
C ARG A 202 -4.39 36.49 -0.97
N PRO A 203 -3.31 36.33 -1.75
CA PRO A 203 -2.97 37.30 -2.77
C PRO A 203 -3.89 37.02 -3.97
N GLY A 204 -5.02 37.70 -4.04
CA GLY A 204 -6.00 37.40 -5.08
C GLY A 204 -7.30 38.18 -4.99
N SER A 205 -7.22 39.49 -4.80
CA SER A 205 -8.26 40.41 -5.26
C SER A 205 -7.61 41.74 -5.64
N SER A 206 -6.91 41.75 -6.78
CA SER A 206 -6.74 43.00 -7.52
C SER A 206 -8.09 43.26 -8.19
N VAL A 207 -8.94 43.98 -7.48
CA VAL A 207 -10.05 44.72 -8.07
C VAL A 207 -9.43 45.79 -8.94
N ASN A 208 -9.52 45.60 -10.26
CA ASN A 208 -9.15 46.62 -11.22
C ASN A 208 -10.46 47.31 -11.65
N SER A 209 -10.54 48.58 -11.26
CA SER A 209 -11.27 49.72 -11.85
C SER A 209 -12.70 49.54 -12.32
#